data_AF-A0A1A9EYE7-F1
#
_entry.id   AF-A0A1A9EYE7-F1
#
_cell.length_a   1.000
_cell.length_b   1.000
_cell.length_c   1.000
_cell.angle_alpha   90.00
_cell.angle_beta   90.00
_cell.angle_gamma   90.00
#
_symmetry.space_group_name_H-M   'P 1'
#
loop_
_entity.id
_entity.type
_entity.pdbx_description
1 polymer ?
#
loop_
_entity_poly.entity_id
_entity_poly.type
_entity_poly.pdbx_seq_one_letter_code
_entity_poly.pdbx_strand_id
1 'polypeptide(L)'
;MITVFTTGLLVSFSTAGVPGAGLVAMTTVLGAAGLPLEGVAVVAGVDRFTDGLRTALNVMGNCANAALLERLDGRRTLTLSPDEIGDSPTAQARR
;
A
#
# COMPACT_ATOMS: atom_id res chain seq x y z
N MET A 1 -15.99 16.27 -12.64
CA MET A 1 -14.76 15.60 -13.12
C MET A 1 -13.52 16.04 -12.35
N ILE A 2 -13.22 17.33 -12.27
CA ILE A 2 -12.08 17.84 -11.48
C ILE A 2 -12.17 17.40 -10.00
N THR A 3 -13.35 17.47 -9.38
CA THR A 3 -13.57 17.04 -7.99
C THR A 3 -13.24 15.56 -7.78
N VAL A 4 -13.80 14.66 -8.59
CA VAL A 4 -13.54 13.21 -8.51
C VAL A 4 -12.06 12.90 -8.70
N PHE A 5 -11.41 13.57 -9.65
CA PHE A 5 -9.98 13.38 -9.93
C PHE A 5 -9.10 13.80 -8.74
N THR A 6 -9.34 15.02 -8.22
CA THR A 6 -8.58 15.56 -7.09
C THR A 6 -8.82 14.76 -5.81
N THR A 7 -10.08 14.47 -5.45
CA THR A 7 -10.38 13.67 -4.25
C THR A 7 -9.89 12.23 -4.38
N GLY A 8 -10.01 11.63 -5.57
CA GLY A 8 -9.51 10.27 -5.84
C GLY A 8 -8.00 10.16 -5.68
N LEU A 9 -7.24 11.15 -6.18
CA LEU A 9 -5.80 11.23 -5.96
C LEU A 9 -5.45 11.37 -4.46
N LEU A 10 -6.10 12.29 -3.75
CA LEU A 10 -5.86 12.49 -2.31
C LEU A 10 -6.14 11.22 -1.49
N VAL A 11 -7.26 10.55 -1.78
CA VAL A 11 -7.68 9.30 -1.12
C VAL A 11 -6.73 8.14 -1.43
N SER A 12 -6.15 8.11 -2.63
CA SER A 12 -5.24 7.03 -3.05
C SER A 12 -3.95 6.99 -2.23
N PHE A 13 -3.41 8.16 -1.85
CA PHE A 13 -2.26 8.24 -0.93
C PHE A 13 -2.62 7.81 0.50
N SER A 14 -3.90 7.88 0.88
CA SER A 14 -4.38 7.58 2.24
C SER A 14 -4.73 6.12 2.47
N THR A 15 -4.87 5.28 1.43
CA THR A 15 -5.32 3.90 1.61
C THR A 15 -4.14 3.01 2.03
N ALA A 16 -3.95 2.82 3.34
CA ALA A 16 -3.10 1.75 3.85
C ALA A 16 -3.69 0.37 3.44
N GLY A 17 -2.83 -0.66 3.28
CA GLY A 17 -3.21 -2.01 2.83
C GLY A 17 -4.04 -2.81 3.84
N VAL A 18 -5.15 -2.24 4.29
CA VAL A 18 -6.08 -2.82 5.26
C VAL A 18 -7.36 -3.24 4.53
N PRO A 19 -7.87 -4.46 4.78
CA PRO A 19 -9.12 -4.91 4.18
C PRO A 19 -10.29 -3.94 4.46
N GLY A 20 -11.06 -3.62 3.43
CA GLY A 20 -12.23 -2.73 3.49
C GLY A 20 -11.93 -1.25 3.33
N ALA A 21 -10.65 -0.85 3.19
CA ALA A 21 -10.27 0.54 2.95
C ALA A 21 -10.76 1.06 1.58
N GLY A 22 -11.03 0.16 0.62
CA GLY A 22 -11.63 0.48 -0.69
C GLY A 22 -13.00 1.14 -0.60
N LEU A 23 -13.88 0.65 0.27
CA LEU A 23 -15.22 1.21 0.44
C LEU A 23 -15.21 2.57 1.13
N VAL A 24 -14.32 2.76 2.11
CA VAL A 24 -14.12 4.04 2.80
C VAL A 24 -13.60 5.11 1.83
N ALA A 25 -12.69 4.73 0.94
CA ALA A 25 -12.22 5.59 -0.14
C ALA A 25 -13.37 5.99 -1.09
N MET A 26 -14.23 5.04 -1.45
CA MET A 26 -15.37 5.25 -2.33
C MET A 26 -16.41 6.22 -1.74
N THR A 27 -16.80 6.03 -0.48
CA THR A 27 -17.76 6.94 0.20
C THR A 27 -17.24 8.36 0.26
N THR A 28 -15.94 8.53 0.49
CA THR A 28 -15.28 9.84 0.53
C THR A 28 -15.32 10.55 -0.82
N VAL A 29 -15.02 9.83 -1.92
CA VAL A 29 -15.03 10.40 -3.27
C VAL A 29 -16.45 10.69 -3.77
N LEU A 30 -17.40 9.79 -3.53
CA LEU A 30 -18.81 10.01 -3.91
C LEU A 30 -19.43 11.17 -3.13
N GLY A 31 -19.16 11.25 -1.82
CA GLY A 31 -19.60 12.35 -0.98
C GLY A 31 -19.05 13.70 -1.44
N ALA A 32 -17.75 13.76 -1.76
CA ALA A 32 -17.12 14.98 -2.29
C ALA A 32 -17.67 15.38 -3.67
N ALA A 33 -18.10 14.42 -4.48
CA ALA A 33 -18.71 14.66 -5.79
C ALA A 33 -20.22 14.98 -5.72
N GLY A 34 -20.85 14.93 -4.54
CA GLY A 34 -22.29 15.12 -4.36
C GLY A 34 -23.14 13.99 -4.98
N LEU A 35 -22.55 12.80 -5.14
CA LEU A 35 -23.22 11.64 -5.71
C LEU A 35 -23.88 10.78 -4.62
N PRO A 36 -25.00 10.10 -4.93
CA PRO A 36 -25.68 9.23 -3.99
C PRO A 36 -24.78 8.11 -3.47
N LEU A 37 -24.73 7.94 -2.15
CA LEU A 37 -23.93 6.88 -1.50
C LEU A 37 -24.54 5.48 -1.68
N GLU A 38 -25.78 5.37 -2.14
CA GLU A 38 -26.41 4.06 -2.42
C GLU A 38 -25.61 3.24 -3.44
N GLY A 39 -24.86 3.90 -4.33
CA GLY A 39 -23.95 3.24 -5.27
C GLY A 39 -22.84 2.44 -4.57
N VAL A 40 -22.44 2.83 -3.36
CA VAL A 40 -21.45 2.09 -2.56
C VAL A 40 -22.00 0.72 -2.14
N ALA A 41 -23.30 0.59 -1.87
CA ALA A 41 -23.91 -0.68 -1.49
C ALA A 41 -23.84 -1.72 -2.61
N VAL A 42 -23.94 -1.27 -3.87
CA VAL A 42 -23.79 -2.14 -5.05
C VAL A 42 -22.35 -2.65 -5.16
N VAL A 43 -21.38 -1.76 -4.98
CA VAL A 43 -19.95 -2.12 -5.04
C VAL A 43 -19.54 -2.99 -3.84
N ALA A 44 -20.10 -2.76 -2.65
CA ALA A 44 -19.88 -3.55 -1.46
C ALA A 44 -20.21 -5.05 -1.66
N GLY A 45 -21.15 -5.36 -2.56
CA GLY A 45 -21.47 -6.74 -2.93
C GLY A 45 -20.31 -7.50 -3.60
N VAL A 46 -19.44 -6.81 -4.33
CA VAL A 46 -18.26 -7.41 -5.01
C VAL A 46 -16.93 -7.06 -4.33
N ASP A 47 -16.95 -6.13 -3.37
CA ASP A 47 -15.77 -5.59 -2.71
C ASP A 47 -14.88 -6.66 -2.11
N ARG A 48 -15.45 -7.74 -1.55
CA ARG A 48 -14.68 -8.83 -0.93
C ARG A 48 -13.61 -9.41 -1.86
N PHE A 49 -13.88 -9.51 -3.16
CA PHE A 49 -12.93 -10.00 -4.15
C PHE A 49 -11.95 -8.90 -4.59
N THR A 50 -12.45 -7.72 -4.93
CA THR A 50 -11.63 -6.62 -5.45
C THR A 50 -10.71 -6.01 -4.39
N ASP A 51 -11.13 -5.95 -3.13
CA ASP A 51 -10.34 -5.47 -2.00
C ASP A 51 -9.20 -6.43 -1.63
N GLY A 52 -9.46 -7.74 -1.72
CA GLY A 52 -8.44 -8.78 -1.58
C GLY A 52 -7.36 -8.68 -2.67
N LEU A 53 -7.78 -8.51 -3.93
CA LEU A 53 -6.85 -8.29 -5.04
C LEU A 53 -6.01 -7.04 -4.85
N ARG A 54 -6.62 -5.94 -4.40
CA ARG A 54 -5.92 -4.67 -4.12
C ARG A 54 -4.84 -4.86 -3.06
N THR A 55 -5.17 -5.55 -1.97
CA THR A 55 -4.20 -5.85 -0.91
C THR A 55 -3.05 -6.72 -1.42
N ALA A 56 -3.37 -7.77 -2.18
CA ALA A 56 -2.36 -8.66 -2.76
C ALA A 56 -1.42 -7.92 -3.73
N LEU A 57 -1.96 -7.07 -4.61
CA LEU A 57 -1.17 -6.26 -5.54
C LEU A 57 -0.28 -5.26 -4.79
N ASN A 58 -0.78 -4.62 -3.73
CA ASN A 58 0.01 -3.71 -2.91
C ASN A 58 1.20 -4.42 -2.24
N VAL A 59 0.98 -5.63 -1.70
CA VAL A 59 2.06 -6.42 -1.09
C VAL A 59 3.06 -6.90 -2.16
N MET A 60 2.59 -7.40 -3.30
CA MET A 60 3.47 -7.79 -4.41
C MET A 60 4.30 -6.62 -4.92
N GLY A 61 3.72 -5.42 -5.01
CA GLY A 61 4.44 -4.20 -5.37
C GLY A 61 5.57 -3.89 -4.39
N ASN A 62 5.31 -3.96 -3.08
CA ASN A 62 6.33 -3.76 -2.06
C ASN A 62 7.45 -4.80 -2.14
N CYS A 63 7.12 -6.08 -2.33
CA CYS A 63 8.11 -7.15 -2.52
C CYS A 63 8.98 -6.93 -3.77
N ALA A 64 8.35 -6.55 -4.89
CA ALA A 64 9.05 -6.24 -6.12
C ALA A 64 9.97 -5.02 -5.95
N ASN A 65 9.52 -3.99 -5.24
CA ASN A 65 10.32 -2.81 -4.95
C ASN A 65 11.50 -3.12 -4.03
N ALA A 66 11.31 -3.98 -3.02
CA ALA A 66 12.39 -4.44 -2.15
C ALA A 66 13.44 -5.24 -2.93
N ALA A 67 13.02 -6.17 -3.78
CA ALA A 67 13.92 -6.95 -4.64
C ALA A 67 14.63 -6.07 -5.69
N LEU A 68 13.94 -5.06 -6.21
CA LEU A 68 14.54 -4.07 -7.12
C LEU A 68 15.58 -3.21 -6.38
N LEU A 69 15.25 -2.74 -5.18
CA LEU A 69 16.15 -1.96 -4.33
C LEU A 69 17.41 -2.76 -3.99
N GLU A 70 17.27 -4.03 -3.60
CA GLU A 70 18.40 -4.94 -3.36
C GLU A 70 19.31 -5.05 -4.59
N ARG A 71 18.75 -5.15 -5.79
CA ARG A 71 19.54 -5.21 -7.03
C ARG A 71 20.20 -3.88 -7.41
N LEU A 72 19.57 -2.76 -7.06
CA LEU A 72 20.11 -1.42 -7.28
C LEU A 72 21.21 -1.09 -6.27
N ASP A 73 21.01 -1.39 -4.99
CA ASP A 73 21.98 -1.20 -3.91
C ASP A 73 23.07 -2.28 -3.92
N GLY A 74 22.82 -3.47 -4.46
CA GLY A 74 23.87 -4.44 -4.78
C GLY A 74 24.90 -3.93 -5.79
N ARG A 75 24.58 -2.86 -6.54
CA ARG A 75 25.55 -2.11 -7.37
C ARG A 75 26.18 -0.91 -6.67
N ARG A 76 25.67 -0.54 -5.49
CA ARG A 76 26.09 0.60 -4.70
C ARG A 76 26.49 0.06 -3.32
N THR A 77 27.68 -0.53 -3.28
CA THR A 77 28.39 -0.98 -2.06
C THR A 77 27.84 -0.27 -0.83
N LEU A 78 27.15 -1.04 0.03
CA LEU A 78 26.74 -0.61 1.35
C LEU A 78 28.00 -0.16 2.12
N THR A 79 28.38 1.10 1.98
CA THR A 79 29.12 1.84 3.00
C THR A 79 28.17 2.07 4.17
N LEU A 80 27.75 0.98 4.81
CA LEU A 80 27.32 1.03 6.19
C LEU A 80 28.61 1.14 7.00
N SER A 81 28.77 2.27 7.69
CA SER A 81 29.88 2.43 8.63
C SER A 81 29.76 1.32 9.69
N PRO A 82 30.87 0.69 10.13
CA PRO A 82 30.84 -0.42 11.09
C PRO A 82 30.18 -0.14 12.45
N ASP A 83 29.79 1.10 12.75
CA ASP A 83 29.32 1.53 14.08
C ASP A 83 27.86 1.16 14.40
N GLU A 84 27.06 0.70 13.43
CA GLU A 84 25.66 0.31 13.67
C GLU A 84 25.45 -1.21 13.83
N ILE A 85 26.51 -2.02 13.71
CA ILE A 85 26.45 -3.49 13.92
C ILE A 85 26.72 -3.78 15.41
N GLY A 86 25.83 -3.32 16.27
CA GLY A 86 25.96 -3.48 17.70
C GLY A 86 24.60 -3.54 18.37
N ASP A 87 23.78 -4.54 18.02
CA ASP A 87 22.86 -5.27 18.94
C ASP A 87 21.77 -6.02 18.15
N SER A 88 22.11 -7.16 17.52
CA SER A 88 21.08 -8.14 17.16
C SER A 88 21.58 -9.58 17.43
N PRO A 89 20.88 -10.36 18.28
CA PRO A 89 21.37 -11.61 18.84
C PRO A 89 21.22 -12.85 17.92
N THR A 90 21.21 -12.67 16.60
CA THR A 90 21.03 -13.78 15.65
C THR A 90 22.34 -14.32 15.05
N ALA A 91 23.48 -13.70 15.34
CA ALA A 91 24.79 -14.12 14.81
C ALA A 91 25.53 -15.21 15.63
N GLN A 92 25.04 -15.59 16.82
CA GLN A 92 25.77 -16.51 17.72
C GLN A 92 25.32 -17.98 17.66
N ALA A 93 24.27 -18.34 16.92
CA ALA A 93 23.74 -19.71 16.89
C ALA A 93 24.42 -20.66 15.88
N ARG A 94 25.62 -20.30 15.38
CA ARG A 94 26.37 -21.12 14.42
C ARG A 94 27.83 -21.32 14.84
N ARG A 95 28.07 -21.56 16.13
CA ARG A 95 29.27 -22.20 16.66
C ARG A 95 28.89 -23.43 17.47
#